data_AF-W4VEE8-F1
#
_entry.id   AF-W4VEE8-F1
#
_cell.length_a   1.000
_cell.length_b   1.000
_cell.length_c   1.000
_cell.angle_alpha   90.00
_cell.angle_beta   90.00
_cell.angle_gamma   90.00
#
_symmetry.space_group_name_H-M   'P 1'
#
loop_
_entity.id
_entity.type
_entity.pdbx_description
1 polymer ?
#
loop_
_entity_poly.entity_id
_entity_poly.type
_entity_poly.pdbx_seq_one_letter_code
_entity_poly.pdbx_strand_id
1 'polypeptide(L)' 'MGVEKYGGAGRNGVYNQDVSNNALTIEFGGVDNTMEELYNTSEVFAEIFSEYYWDAQKVSGSN' A
#
# COMPACT_ATOMS: atom_id res chain seq x y z
N MET A 1 -10.27 -7.53 -7.60
CA MET A 1 -9.18 -7.22 -6.64
C MET A 1 -9.73 -6.19 -5.68
N GLY A 2 -10.18 -6.62 -4.50
CA GLY A 2 -10.79 -5.78 -3.49
C GLY A 2 -10.64 -6.48 -2.16
N VAL A 3 -10.44 -5.71 -1.09
CA VAL A 3 -10.26 -6.26 0.26
C VAL A 3 -11.60 -6.81 0.73
N GLU A 4 -11.87 -8.08 0.46
CA GLU A 4 -13.02 -8.78 1.04
C GLU A 4 -12.71 -9.11 2.50
N LYS A 5 -13.38 -8.40 3.43
CA LYS A 5 -13.32 -8.72 4.85
C LYS A 5 -14.07 -10.03 5.11
N TYR A 6 -13.35 -11.14 5.08
CA TYR A 6 -13.92 -12.46 5.39
C TYR A 6 -14.03 -12.70 6.91
N GLY A 7 -15.05 -12.14 7.54
CA GLY A 7 -15.38 -12.40 8.95
C GLY A 7 -16.31 -13.62 9.11
N GLY A 8 -15.84 -14.69 9.74
CA GLY A 8 -16.64 -15.90 10.01
C GLY A 8 -16.01 -16.79 11.10
N ALA A 9 -16.84 -17.58 11.79
CA ALA A 9 -16.43 -18.40 12.94
C ALA A 9 -15.21 -19.29 12.61
N GLY A 10 -14.10 -19.06 13.32
CA GLY A 10 -12.82 -19.73 13.09
C GLY A 10 -11.76 -18.90 12.37
N ARG A 11 -12.06 -17.68 11.92
CA ARG A 11 -11.08 -16.72 11.38
C ARG A 11 -10.97 -15.51 12.31
N ASN A 12 -9.74 -15.12 12.63
CA ASN A 12 -9.51 -14.02 13.58
C ASN A 12 -9.80 -12.63 12.98
N GLY A 13 -10.10 -12.54 11.67
CA GLY A 13 -10.61 -11.33 11.00
C GLY A 13 -9.69 -10.12 11.01
N VAL A 14 -8.52 -10.20 11.65
CA VAL A 14 -7.51 -9.15 11.73
C VAL A 14 -6.58 -9.26 10.53
N TYR A 15 -6.66 -8.28 9.64
CA TYR A 15 -5.74 -8.08 8.55
C TYR A 15 -4.76 -6.94 8.89
N ASN A 16 -3.67 -6.83 8.15
CA ASN A 16 -2.68 -5.75 8.37
C ASN A 16 -3.28 -4.34 8.24
N GLN A 17 -4.44 -4.19 7.57
CA GLN A 17 -5.21 -2.95 7.49
C GLN A 17 -5.97 -2.62 8.77
N ASP A 18 -6.27 -3.62 9.61
CA ASP A 18 -6.97 -3.43 10.88
C ASP A 18 -5.99 -3.08 12.03
N VAL A 19 -4.67 -3.08 11.78
CA VAL A 19 -3.61 -2.80 12.77
C VAL A 19 -3.41 -1.30 13.01
N SER A 20 -3.73 -0.44 12.04
CA SER A 20 -3.63 1.02 12.18
C SER A 20 -4.59 1.72 11.23
N ASN A 21 -5.23 2.80 11.71
CA ASN A 21 -6.10 3.65 10.89
C ASN A 21 -5.35 4.32 9.70
N ASN A 22 -4.02 4.29 9.72
CA ASN A 22 -3.16 4.87 8.69
C ASN A 22 -2.38 3.78 7.91
N ALA A 23 -2.80 2.51 7.99
CA ALA A 23 -2.18 1.44 7.22
C ALA A 23 -2.72 1.43 5.77
N LEU A 24 -1.81 1.41 4.80
CA LEU A 24 -2.11 1.22 3.39
C LEU A 24 -1.48 -0.10 2.92
N THR A 25 -2.27 -0.95 2.25
CA THR A 25 -1.76 -2.18 1.61
C THR A 25 -1.59 -1.95 0.12
N ILE A 26 -0.44 -2.34 -0.41
CA ILE A 26 -0.09 -2.21 -1.82
C ILE A 26 0.45 -3.56 -2.28
N GLU A 27 -0.06 -4.07 -3.39
CA GLU A 27 0.34 -5.33 -3.98
C GLU A 27 1.05 -5.06 -5.32
N PHE A 28 2.30 -5.51 -5.42
CA PHE A 28 3.10 -5.37 -6.65
C PHE A 28 3.07 -6.69 -7.42
N GLY A 29 2.46 -6.63 -8.61
CA GLY A 29 2.38 -7.72 -9.58
C GLY A 29 1.57 -8.95 -9.14
N GLY A 30 1.90 -10.09 -9.73
CA GLY A 30 1.24 -11.39 -9.59
C GLY A 30 2.04 -12.50 -10.28
N VAL A 31 1.53 -13.73 -10.29
CA VAL A 31 2.26 -14.93 -10.78
C VAL A 31 2.72 -14.83 -12.24
N ASP A 32 2.06 -13.98 -13.02
CA ASP A 32 2.31 -13.78 -14.45
C ASP A 32 3.31 -12.64 -14.73
N ASN A 33 3.75 -11.89 -13.71
CA ASN A 33 4.67 -10.77 -13.91
C ASN A 33 6.12 -11.21 -14.00
N THR A 34 6.87 -10.52 -14.86
CA THR A 34 8.32 -10.65 -14.92
C THR A 34 9.00 -9.80 -13.84
N MET A 35 10.24 -10.13 -13.53
CA MET A 35 11.03 -9.35 -12.57
C MET A 35 11.24 -7.90 -13.04
N GLU A 36 11.40 -7.68 -14.35
CA GLU A 36 11.56 -6.35 -14.93
C GLU A 36 10.30 -5.49 -14.73
N GLU A 37 9.10 -6.04 -14.95
CA GLU A 37 7.83 -5.34 -14.72
C GLU A 37 7.66 -4.94 -13.26
N LEU A 38 8.02 -5.84 -12.33
CA LEU A 38 7.99 -5.55 -10.89
C LEU A 38 8.95 -4.41 -10.53
N TYR A 39 10.18 -4.44 -11.03
CA TYR A 39 11.16 -3.38 -10.78
C TYR A 39 10.69 -2.03 -11.32
N ASN A 40 10.27 -1.98 -12.58
CA ASN A 40 9.78 -0.75 -13.21
C ASN A 40 8.58 -0.17 -12.45
N THR A 41 7.65 -1.03 -12.03
CA THR A 41 6.46 -0.58 -11.27
C THR A 41 6.85 -0.07 -9.89
N SER A 42 7.77 -0.75 -9.21
CA SER A 42 8.23 -0.33 -7.88
C SER A 42 9.01 0.98 -7.91
N GLU A 43 9.80 1.22 -8.96
CA GLU A 43 10.62 2.43 -9.12
C GLU A 43 9.74 3.66 -9.36
N VAL A 44 8.82 3.59 -10.32
CA VAL A 44 7.88 4.68 -10.59
C VAL A 44 6.96 4.93 -9.39
N PHE A 45 6.52 3.87 -8.70
CA PHE A 45 5.74 4.03 -7.48
C PHE A 45 6.52 4.75 -6.38
N ALA A 46 7.78 4.38 -6.15
CA ALA A 46 8.62 4.99 -5.12
C ALA A 46 8.86 6.49 -5.39
N GLU A 47 9.10 6.86 -6.65
CA GLU A 47 9.25 8.26 -7.06
C GLU A 47 8.00 9.08 -6.71
N ILE A 48 6.84 8.69 -7.23
CA ILE A 48 5.57 9.39 -7.02
C ILE A 48 5.18 9.43 -5.54
N PHE A 49 5.34 8.32 -4.83
CA PHE A 49 5.02 8.26 -3.41
C PHE A 49 5.93 9.17 -2.58
N SER A 50 7.22 9.25 -2.93
CA SER A 50 8.17 10.13 -2.24
C SER A 50 7.82 11.61 -2.42
N GLU A 51 7.42 12.02 -3.63
CA GLU A 51 6.93 13.38 -3.90
C GLU A 51 5.69 13.68 -3.08
N TYR A 52 4.68 12.79 -3.13
CA TYR A 52 3.45 12.93 -2.37
C TYR A 52 3.71 13.04 -0.87
N TYR A 53 4.59 12.19 -0.32
CA TYR A 53 4.94 12.21 1.10
C TYR A 53 5.63 13.52 1.48
N TRP A 54 6.62 13.99 0.69
CA TRP A 54 7.33 15.22 1.00
C TRP A 54 6.49 16.48 0.79
N ASP A 55 5.60 16.51 -0.19
CA ASP A 55 4.65 17.60 -0.34
C ASP A 55 3.61 17.62 0.79
N ALA A 56 3.17 16.46 1.26
CA ALA A 56 2.33 16.33 2.45
C ALA A 56 3.05 16.83 3.72
N GLN A 57 4.36 16.61 3.86
CA GLN A 57 5.16 17.15 4.97
C GLN A 57 5.32 18.69 4.88
N LYS A 58 5.54 19.23 3.67
CA LYS A 58 5.68 20.69 3.47
C LYS A 58 4.40 21.44 3.89
N VAL A 59 3.21 20.88 3.61
CA VAL A 59 1.94 21.50 4.04
C VAL A 59 1.66 21.30 5.54
N SER A 60 2.18 20.23 6.15
CA SER A 60 2.01 19.98 7.60
C SER A 60 2.94 20.81 8.49
N GLY A 61 3.95 21.50 7.91
CA GLY A 61 4.97 22.25 8.63
C GLY A 61 4.67 23.75 8.86
N SER A 62 3.44 24.22 8.65
CA SER A 62 3.06 25.62 8.91
C SER A 62 2.00 25.73 10.00
N ASN A 63 2.45 25.97 11.22
CA ASN A 63 1.75 26.66 12.30
C ASN A 63 2.79 27.30 13.23
#